data_AF-A0A317DCE3-F1
#
_entry.id   AF-A0A317DCE3-F1
#
_cell.length_a   1.000
_cell.length_b   1.000
_cell.length_c   1.000
_cell.angle_alpha   90.00
_cell.angle_beta   90.00
_cell.angle_gamma   90.00
#
_symmetry.space_group_name_H-M   'P 1'
#
loop_
_entity.id
_entity.type
_entity.pdbx_description
1 polymer ?
#
loop_
_entity_poly.entity_id
_entity_poly.type
_entity_poly.pdbx_seq_one_letter_code
_entity_poly.pdbx_strand_id
1 'polypeptide(L)'
;MAEYETLDKAGKGALLRREGLYTSLLAAWKHQRDAGAREALAKPAGRPKTDPAVREAARLRADNERLRAELDKARTVIEVQGKLSALLGQLATDSQHSGSEPTP
;
A
#
# COMPACT_ATOMS: atom_id res chain seq x y z
N MET A 1 -9.12 42.11 16.73
CA MET A 1 -10.52 41.82 17.15
C MET A 1 -10.90 42.53 18.45
N ALA A 2 -10.01 42.64 19.45
CA ALA A 2 -10.33 43.29 20.73
C ALA A 2 -10.77 44.76 20.61
N GLU A 3 -10.12 45.58 19.78
CA GLU A 3 -10.46 47.00 19.60
C GLU A 3 -11.85 47.21 19.00
N TYR A 4 -12.26 46.38 18.03
CA TYR A 4 -13.60 46.48 17.46
C TYR A 4 -14.67 46.17 18.52
N GLU A 5 -14.47 45.15 19.35
CA GLU A 5 -15.48 44.72 20.34
C GLU A 5 -15.67 45.70 21.50
N THR A 6 -14.64 46.48 21.85
CA THR A 6 -14.69 47.48 22.93
C THR A 6 -15.29 48.81 22.51
N LEU A 7 -15.46 49.06 21.21
CA LEU A 7 -16.02 50.31 20.68
C LEU A 7 -17.57 50.31 20.71
N ASP A 8 -18.13 51.50 20.89
CA ASP A 8 -19.55 51.75 20.73
C ASP A 8 -19.97 51.72 19.24
N LYS A 9 -21.26 51.89 18.95
CA LYS A 9 -21.78 51.78 17.58
C LYS A 9 -21.16 52.81 16.63
N ALA A 10 -20.91 54.03 17.11
CA ALA A 10 -20.30 55.09 16.32
C ALA A 10 -18.80 54.82 16.09
N GLY A 11 -18.07 54.41 17.13
CA GLY A 11 -16.66 54.02 17.07
C GLY A 11 -16.42 52.84 16.13
N LYS A 12 -17.27 51.80 16.19
CA LYS A 12 -17.24 50.67 15.23
C LYS A 12 -17.39 51.15 13.79
N GLY A 13 -18.33 52.05 13.53
CA GLY A 13 -18.52 52.62 12.20
C GLY A 13 -17.36 53.49 11.72
N ALA A 14 -16.74 54.27 12.61
CA ALA A 14 -15.57 55.09 12.29
C ALA A 14 -14.33 54.24 12.01
N LEU A 15 -14.09 53.23 12.85
CA LEU A 15 -13.03 52.24 12.66
C LEU A 15 -13.16 51.55 11.30
N LEU A 16 -14.34 51.00 10.99
CA LEU A 16 -14.55 50.30 9.72
C LEU A 16 -14.33 51.20 8.50
N ARG A 17 -14.81 52.45 8.52
CA ARG A 17 -14.57 53.41 7.43
C ARG A 17 -13.10 53.76 7.27
N ARG A 18 -12.35 53.93 8.38
CA ARG A 18 -10.91 54.19 8.35
C ARG A 18 -10.15 53.04 7.69
N GLU A 19 -10.56 51.81 7.97
CA GLU A 19 -9.97 50.60 7.39
C GLU A 19 -10.56 50.23 6.01
N GLY A 20 -11.46 51.06 5.43
CA GLY A 20 -12.10 50.78 4.14
C GLY A 20 -13.08 49.59 4.15
N LEU A 21 -13.50 49.15 5.32
CA LEU A 21 -14.42 48.02 5.53
C LEU A 21 -15.86 48.49 5.72
N TYR A 22 -16.79 47.65 5.31
CA TYR A 22 -18.22 47.84 5.57
C TYR A 22 -18.77 46.70 6.43
N THR A 23 -19.80 46.98 7.20
CA THR A 23 -20.48 45.97 8.04
C THR A 23 -21.05 44.82 7.21
N SER A 24 -21.49 45.10 5.99
CA SER A 24 -21.93 44.10 5.01
C SER A 24 -20.83 43.11 4.65
N LEU A 25 -19.58 43.56 4.49
CA LEU A 25 -18.44 42.71 4.18
C LEU A 25 -18.09 41.77 5.35
N LEU A 26 -18.15 42.28 6.59
CA LEU A 26 -17.96 41.44 7.77
C LEU A 26 -19.06 40.38 7.91
N ALA A 27 -20.31 40.74 7.62
CA ALA A 27 -21.42 39.81 7.62
C ALA A 27 -21.25 38.72 6.53
N ALA A 28 -20.84 39.12 5.33
CA ALA A 28 -20.54 38.20 4.23
C ALA A 28 -19.41 37.23 4.58
N TRP A 29 -18.32 37.70 5.17
CA TRP A 29 -17.21 36.84 5.60
C TRP A 29 -17.61 35.85 6.69
N LYS A 30 -18.40 36.28 7.69
CA LYS A 30 -18.93 35.37 8.71
C LYS A 30 -19.80 34.28 8.07
N HIS A 31 -20.69 34.67 7.18
CA HIS A 31 -21.53 33.72 6.45
C HIS A 31 -20.68 32.74 5.62
N GLN A 32 -19.69 33.23 4.86
CA GLN A 32 -18.83 32.40 4.02
C GLN A 32 -17.98 31.42 4.84
N ARG A 33 -17.44 31.86 5.97
CA ARG A 33 -16.71 31.00 6.91
C ARG A 33 -17.60 29.88 7.45
N ASP A 34 -18.79 30.23 7.91
CA ASP A 34 -19.72 29.26 8.51
C ASP A 34 -20.24 28.27 7.45
N ALA A 35 -20.50 28.76 6.22
CA ALA A 35 -20.84 27.92 5.07
C ALA A 35 -19.69 26.96 4.69
N GLY A 36 -18.45 27.47 4.62
CA GLY A 36 -17.27 26.65 4.31
C GLY A 36 -17.00 25.58 5.39
N ALA A 37 -17.21 25.90 6.66
CA ALA A 37 -17.11 24.93 7.75
C ALA A 37 -18.16 23.80 7.61
N ARG A 38 -19.40 24.15 7.28
CA ARG A 38 -20.47 23.17 7.02
C ARG A 38 -20.17 22.32 5.80
N GLU A 39 -19.69 22.91 4.72
CA GLU A 39 -19.32 22.18 3.50
C GLU A 39 -18.17 21.20 3.77
N ALA A 40 -17.18 21.60 4.56
CA ALA A 40 -16.07 20.74 4.95
C ALA A 40 -16.53 19.55 5.80
N LEU A 41 -17.49 19.75 6.70
CA LEU A 41 -18.08 18.69 7.52
C LEU A 41 -19.06 17.79 6.76
N ALA A 42 -19.71 18.31 5.72
CA ALA A 42 -20.62 17.54 4.88
C ALA A 42 -19.88 16.59 3.91
N LYS A 43 -18.60 16.83 3.64
CA LYS A 43 -17.78 15.94 2.82
C LYS A 43 -17.53 14.63 3.58
N PRO A 44 -17.93 13.46 3.03
CA PRO A 44 -17.61 12.18 3.62
C PRO A 44 -16.10 12.08 3.80
N ALA A 45 -15.65 11.57 4.95
CA ALA A 45 -14.25 11.22 5.12
C ALA A 45 -13.88 10.25 3.99
N GLY A 46 -12.95 10.65 3.12
CA GLY A 46 -12.49 9.81 2.03
C GLY A 46 -11.98 8.46 2.55
N ARG A 47 -11.90 7.45 1.67
CA ARG A 47 -11.40 6.12 2.06
C ARG A 47 -10.06 6.28 2.79
N PRO A 48 -9.88 5.71 3.99
CA PRO A 48 -8.61 5.73 4.68
C PRO A 48 -7.52 5.23 3.73
N LYS A 49 -6.41 5.96 3.63
CA LYS A 49 -5.26 5.46 2.86
C LYS A 49 -4.87 4.12 3.45
N THR A 50 -4.94 3.05 2.64
CA THR A 50 -4.44 1.75 3.05
C THR A 50 -2.99 1.91 3.48
N ASP A 51 -2.70 1.52 4.71
CA ASP A 51 -1.37 1.59 5.29
C ASP A 51 -0.36 0.96 4.32
N PRO A 52 0.70 1.69 3.89
CA PRO A 52 1.77 1.16 3.07
C PRO A 52 2.31 -0.18 3.60
N ALA A 53 2.37 -0.37 4.93
CA ALA A 53 2.81 -1.62 5.55
C ALA A 53 1.87 -2.78 5.24
N VAL A 54 0.56 -2.56 5.20
CA VAL A 54 -0.43 -3.60 4.87
C VAL A 54 -0.30 -4.03 3.41
N ARG A 55 -0.06 -3.08 2.50
CA ARG A 55 0.16 -3.39 1.07
C ARG A 55 1.44 -4.20 0.86
N GLU A 56 2.54 -3.78 1.48
CA GLU A 56 3.80 -4.48 1.37
C GLU A 56 3.73 -5.88 1.99
N ALA A 57 3.06 -6.02 3.14
CA ALA A 57 2.85 -7.32 3.76
C ALA A 57 2.01 -8.27 2.89
N ALA A 58 1.03 -7.76 2.14
CA ALA A 58 0.26 -8.58 1.18
C ALA A 58 1.14 -9.03 0.01
N ARG A 59 1.94 -8.12 -0.55
CA ARG A 59 2.88 -8.41 -1.64
C ARG A 59 3.90 -9.47 -1.23
N LEU A 60 4.56 -9.27 -0.08
CA LEU A 60 5.58 -10.18 0.42
C LEU A 60 5.04 -11.59 0.70
N ARG A 61 3.79 -11.70 1.17
CA ARG A 61 3.13 -13.02 1.35
C ARG A 61 2.92 -13.73 0.02
N ALA A 62 2.39 -13.04 -0.98
CA ALA A 62 2.18 -13.60 -2.31
C ALA A 62 3.50 -14.05 -2.96
N ASP A 63 4.55 -13.22 -2.85
CA ASP A 63 5.89 -13.58 -3.33
C ASP A 63 6.46 -14.78 -2.58
N ASN A 64 6.25 -14.87 -1.26
CA ASN A 64 6.74 -16.00 -0.47
C ASN A 64 6.05 -17.32 -0.88
N GLU A 65 4.73 -17.30 -1.09
CA GLU A 65 3.97 -18.46 -1.56
C GLU A 65 4.45 -18.92 -2.93
N ARG A 66 4.61 -17.99 -3.89
CA ARG A 66 5.13 -18.30 -5.22
C ARG A 66 6.54 -18.91 -5.16
N LEU A 67 7.44 -18.30 -4.40
CA LEU A 67 8.82 -18.76 -4.28
C LEU A 67 8.90 -20.15 -3.61
N ARG A 68 8.02 -20.43 -2.64
CA ARG A 68 7.93 -21.78 -2.05
C ARG A 68 7.49 -22.82 -3.08
N ALA A 69 6.48 -22.51 -3.89
CA ALA A 69 6.03 -23.41 -4.95
C ALA A 69 7.12 -23.67 -6.01
N GLU A 70 7.86 -22.63 -6.41
CA GLU A 70 9.00 -22.77 -7.33
C GLU A 70 10.12 -23.63 -6.73
N LEU A 71 10.39 -23.45 -5.43
CA LEU A 71 11.39 -24.22 -4.71
C LEU A 71 11.01 -25.70 -4.60
N ASP A 72 9.75 -25.99 -4.30
CA ASP A 72 9.26 -27.38 -4.25
C ASP A 72 9.32 -28.04 -5.64
N LYS A 73 8.98 -27.31 -6.71
CA LYS A 73 9.17 -27.80 -8.07
C LYS A 73 10.63 -28.11 -8.38
N ALA A 74 11.55 -27.23 -7.99
CA ALA A 74 12.98 -27.44 -8.20
C ALA A 74 13.50 -28.68 -7.44
N ARG A 75 13.04 -28.89 -6.20
CA ARG A 75 13.35 -30.09 -5.42
C ARG A 75 12.88 -31.37 -6.10
N THR A 76 11.66 -31.38 -6.63
CA THR A 76 11.12 -32.54 -7.38
C THR A 76 11.96 -32.86 -8.61
N VAL A 77 12.41 -31.84 -9.35
CA VAL A 77 13.29 -32.05 -10.51
C VAL A 77 14.61 -32.69 -10.08
N ILE A 78 15.23 -32.18 -9.01
CA ILE A 78 16.48 -32.73 -8.46
C ILE A 78 16.28 -34.21 -8.06
N GLU A 79 15.17 -34.54 -7.41
CA GLU A 79 14.86 -35.91 -7.01
C GLU A 79 14.73 -36.85 -8.22
N VAL A 80 13.99 -36.44 -9.26
CA VAL A 80 13.82 -37.22 -10.50
C VAL A 80 15.17 -37.43 -11.20
N GLN A 81 16.00 -36.38 -11.29
CA GLN A 81 17.33 -36.48 -11.88
C GLN A 81 18.23 -37.44 -11.09
N GLY A 82 18.18 -37.39 -9.76
CA GLY A 82 18.91 -38.33 -8.90
C GLY A 82 18.48 -39.79 -9.13
N LYS A 83 17.18 -40.06 -9.18
CA LYS A 83 16.64 -41.40 -9.45
C LYS A 83 17.03 -41.92 -10.84
N LEU A 84 16.94 -41.06 -11.86
CA LEU A 84 17.34 -41.42 -13.23
C LEU A 84 18.83 -41.76 -13.29
N SER A 85 19.69 -40.94 -12.68
CA SER A 85 21.13 -41.20 -12.64
C SER A 85 21.47 -42.52 -11.95
N ALA A 86 20.77 -42.86 -10.86
CA ALA A 86 20.95 -44.13 -10.17
C ALA A 86 20.55 -45.33 -11.04
N LEU A 87 19.40 -45.25 -11.73
CA LEU A 87 18.95 -46.29 -12.65
C LEU A 87 19.94 -46.50 -13.81
N LEU A 88 20.42 -45.41 -14.41
CA LEU A 88 21.43 -45.48 -15.47
C LEU A 88 22.74 -46.11 -14.97
N GLY A 89 23.15 -45.81 -13.73
CA GLY A 89 24.30 -46.46 -13.09
C GLY A 89 24.12 -47.97 -12.91
N GLN A 90 22.93 -48.42 -12.54
CA GLN A 90 22.61 -49.85 -12.42
C GLN A 90 22.65 -50.56 -13.78
N LEU A 91 21.99 -50.02 -14.80
CA LEU A 91 21.99 -50.56 -16.17
C LEU A 91 23.41 -50.66 -16.75
N ALA A 92 24.25 -49.64 -16.53
CA ALA A 92 25.64 -49.66 -16.96
C ALA A 92 26.48 -50.73 -16.24
N THR A 93 26.15 -51.06 -14.99
CA THR A 93 26.85 -52.08 -14.21
C THR A 93 26.38 -53.50 -14.58
N ASP A 94 25.07 -53.70 -14.76
CA ASP A 94 24.49 -55.00 -15.13
C ASP A 94 24.92 -55.46 -16.53
N SER A 95 25.02 -54.52 -17.49
CA SER A 95 25.54 -54.80 -18.85
C SER A 95 27.01 -55.24 -18.87
N GLN A 96 27.82 -54.85 -17.88
CA GLN A 96 29.20 -55.35 -17.73
C GLN A 96 29.21 -56.79 -17.19
N HIS A 97 28.17 -57.19 -16.45
CA HIS A 97 28.07 -58.52 -15.84
C HIS A 97 27.51 -59.58 -16.80
N SER A 98 26.73 -59.20 -17.82
CA SER A 98 26.21 -60.13 -18.84
C SER A 98 27.20 -60.43 -19.98
N GLY A 99 28.33 -59.72 -20.05
CA GLY A 99 29.35 -59.90 -21.10
C GLY A 99 30.40 -60.97 -20.83
N SER A 100 30.41 -61.60 -19.65
CA SER A 100 31.33 -62.69 -19.33
C SER A 100 30.65 -64.06 -19.51
N GLU A 101 30.64 -64.55 -20.75
CA GLU A 101 30.32 -65.95 -21.04
C GLU A 101 31.60 -66.79 -20.78
N PRO A 102 31.54 -67.87 -19.99
CA PRO A 102 32.70 -68.74 -19.77
C PRO A 102 32.91 -69.59 -21.03
N THR A 103 33.96 -69.29 -21.79
CA THR A 103 34.49 -70.20 -22.82
C THR A 103 35.29 -71.34 -22.13
N PRO A 104 35.31 -72.56 -22.72
CA PRO A 104 35.16 -73.85 -22.03
C PRO A 104 36.36 -74.33 -21.20
#